data_AF-A0A4R5LX15-F1
#
_entry.id   AF-A0A4R5LX15-F1
#
_cell.length_a   1.000
_cell.length_b   1.000
_cell.length_c   1.000
_cell.angle_alpha   90.00
_cell.angle_beta   90.00
_cell.angle_gamma   90.00
#
_symmetry.space_group_name_H-M   'P 1'
#
loop_
_entity.id
_entity.type
_entity.pdbx_description
1 polymer ?
#
loop_
_entity_poly.entity_id
_entity_poly.type
_entity_poly.pdbx_seq_one_letter_code
_entity_poly.pdbx_strand_id
1 'polypeptide(L)'
;MGAWAVDWLEVVYPCPFCRVQRTIIGVLGAFMILGSSHFILKYFASVFAFFGAGVAMSQHFRGWVKIHKGEFAWYDPIYYDAFILSFLALFIIIAQAWIICLRRTQNA
;
A
#
# COMPACT_ATOMS: atom_id res chain seq x y z
N MET A 1 -10.85 7.05 -4.98
CA MET A 1 -12.01 6.55 -5.75
C MET A 1 -11.61 5.89 -7.07
N GLY A 2 -10.62 6.39 -7.83
CA GLY A 2 -10.20 5.74 -9.08
C GLY A 2 -9.68 4.30 -8.94
N ALA A 3 -9.04 3.96 -7.82
CA ALA A 3 -8.41 2.66 -7.64
C ALA A 3 -9.43 1.52 -7.36
N TRP A 4 -10.57 1.81 -6.73
CA TRP A 4 -11.64 0.81 -6.49
C TRP A 4 -12.51 0.60 -7.73
N ALA A 5 -12.64 1.63 -8.57
CA ALA A 5 -13.41 1.56 -9.82
C ALA A 5 -12.80 0.58 -10.83
N VAL A 6 -11.47 0.46 -10.90
CA VAL A 6 -10.80 -0.47 -11.83
C VAL A 6 -10.90 -1.93 -11.36
N ASP A 7 -11.02 -2.19 -10.06
CA ASP A 7 -11.25 -3.54 -9.52
C ASP A 7 -12.69 -4.02 -9.71
N TRP A 8 -13.67 -3.09 -9.68
CA TRP A 8 -15.09 -3.38 -9.88
C TRP A 8 -15.48 -3.58 -11.34
N LEU A 9 -14.70 -2.99 -12.26
CA LEU A 9 -14.96 -3.08 -13.70
C LEU A 9 -14.36 -4.34 -14.36
N GLU A 10 -13.64 -5.20 -13.63
CA GLU A 10 -12.94 -6.39 -14.16
C GLU A 10 -11.99 -6.13 -15.37
N VAL A 11 -11.65 -4.86 -15.64
CA VAL A 11 -10.87 -4.44 -16.83
C VAL A 11 -9.35 -4.74 -16.69
N VAL A 12 -8.84 -5.15 -15.52
CA VAL A 12 -7.41 -5.45 -15.34
C VAL A 12 -7.22 -6.71 -14.49
N TYR A 13 -6.20 -7.50 -14.84
CA TYR A 13 -5.74 -8.69 -14.12
C TYR A 13 -5.77 -8.46 -12.59
N PRO A 14 -6.59 -9.21 -11.82
CA PRO A 14 -6.82 -8.94 -10.42
C PRO A 14 -5.61 -9.38 -9.61
N CYS A 15 -4.64 -8.48 -9.40
CA CYS A 15 -3.52 -8.80 -8.54
C CYS A 15 -3.96 -8.75 -7.07
N PRO A 16 -4.04 -9.88 -6.35
CA PRO A 16 -4.58 -9.91 -4.98
C PRO A 16 -3.73 -9.08 -4.02
N PHE A 17 -2.41 -9.00 -4.25
CA PHE A 17 -1.49 -8.17 -3.46
C PHE A 17 -1.76 -6.68 -3.66
N CYS A 18 -1.96 -6.23 -4.91
CA CYS A 18 -2.25 -4.83 -5.21
C CYS A 18 -3.59 -4.39 -4.60
N ARG A 19 -4.59 -5.27 -4.58
CA ARG A 19 -5.87 -5.02 -3.92
C ARG A 19 -5.67 -4.78 -2.41
N VAL A 20 -4.90 -5.63 -1.74
CA VAL A 20 -4.60 -5.48 -0.30
C VAL A 20 -3.77 -4.23 -0.01
N GLN A 21 -2.78 -3.90 -0.85
CA GLN A 21 -2.01 -2.66 -0.70
C GLN A 21 -2.92 -1.43 -0.76
N ARG A 22 -3.83 -1.40 -1.73
CA ARG A 22 -4.78 -0.30 -1.95
C ARG A 22 -5.79 -0.15 -0.82
N THR A 23 -6.30 -1.23 -0.26
CA THR A 23 -7.22 -1.16 0.89
C THR A 23 -6.50 -0.59 2.11
N ILE A 24 -5.26 -1.00 2.35
CA ILE A 24 -4.46 -0.50 3.48
C ILE A 24 -4.13 0.98 3.31
N ILE A 25 -3.73 1.41 2.11
CA ILE A 25 -3.52 2.83 1.80
C ILE A 25 -4.80 3.63 2.06
N GLY A 26 -5.96 3.12 1.65
CA GLY A 26 -7.25 3.77 1.92
C GLY A 26 -7.57 3.89 3.40
N VAL A 27 -7.35 2.83 4.18
CA VAL A 27 -7.59 2.80 5.64
C VAL A 27 -6.64 3.76 6.36
N LEU A 28 -5.34 3.74 6.03
CA LEU A 28 -4.36 4.67 6.62
C LEU A 28 -4.67 6.12 6.24
N GLY A 29 -5.10 6.37 5.00
CA GLY A 29 -5.58 7.68 4.56
C GLY A 29 -6.79 8.16 5.35
N ALA A 30 -7.74 7.28 5.67
CA ALA A 30 -8.88 7.62 6.53
C ALA A 30 -8.43 7.99 7.95
N PHE A 31 -7.46 7.27 8.52
CA PHE A 31 -6.87 7.61 9.82
C PHE A 31 -6.16 8.97 9.81
N MET A 32 -5.52 9.34 8.70
CA MET A 32 -4.91 10.67 8.56
C MET A 32 -5.95 11.80 8.56
N ILE A 33 -7.08 11.59 7.86
CA ILE A 33 -8.19 12.56 7.77
C ILE A 33 -8.87 12.72 9.14
N LEU A 34 -9.01 11.63 9.91
CA LEU A 34 -9.65 11.68 11.23
C LEU A 34 -8.93 12.62 12.22
N GLY A 35 -7.70 13.05 11.95
CA GLY A 35 -7.05 14.10 12.73
C GLY A 35 -6.46 13.64 14.07
N SER A 36 -6.97 12.56 14.65
CA SER A 36 -6.75 12.22 16.05
C SER A 36 -5.34 11.70 16.37
N SER A 37 -4.80 12.17 17.50
CA SER A 37 -3.52 11.71 18.08
C SER A 37 -3.72 10.70 19.22
N HIS A 38 -4.94 10.16 19.38
CA HIS A 38 -5.20 9.13 20.39
C HIS A 38 -4.35 7.88 20.14
N PHE A 39 -3.83 7.31 21.23
CA PHE A 39 -3.00 6.10 21.21
C PHE A 39 -3.64 4.95 20.43
N ILE A 40 -4.96 4.76 20.57
CA ILE A 40 -5.71 3.70 19.89
C ILE A 40 -5.61 3.83 18.36
N LEU A 41 -5.77 5.03 17.82
CA LEU A 41 -5.66 5.28 16.39
C LEU A 41 -4.23 4.99 15.90
N LYS A 42 -3.22 5.45 16.65
CA LYS A 42 -1.81 5.17 16.33
C LYS A 42 -1.51 3.67 16.35
N TYR A 43 -2.02 2.95 17.34
CA TYR A 43 -1.85 1.51 17.45
C TYR A 43 -2.44 0.77 16.25
N PHE A 44 -3.71 1.02 15.92
CA PHE A 44 -4.34 0.41 14.73
C PHE A 44 -3.62 0.83 13.45
N ALA A 45 -3.26 2.10 13.29
CA ALA A 45 -2.50 2.57 12.14
C ALA A 45 -1.17 1.84 12.00
N SER A 46 -0.43 1.60 13.09
CA SER A 46 0.80 0.80 13.06
C SER A 46 0.52 -0.64 12.60
N VAL A 47 -0.49 -1.31 13.15
CA VAL A 47 -0.84 -2.69 12.75
C VAL A 47 -1.15 -2.79 11.26
N PHE A 48 -2.01 -1.91 10.74
CA PHE A 48 -2.35 -1.88 9.32
C PHE A 48 -1.14 -1.52 8.44
N ALA A 49 -0.30 -0.58 8.89
CA ALA A 49 0.91 -0.20 8.16
C ALA A 49 1.93 -1.35 8.07
N PHE A 50 2.19 -2.05 9.18
CA PHE A 50 3.09 -3.20 9.18
C PHE A 50 2.59 -4.32 8.29
N PHE A 51 1.29 -4.63 8.36
CA PHE A 51 0.67 -5.62 7.48
C PHE A 51 0.82 -5.22 5.99
N GLY A 52 0.54 -3.96 5.66
CA GLY A 52 0.64 -3.48 4.29
C GLY A 52 2.06 -3.44 3.76
N ALA A 53 3.02 -3.03 4.58
CA ALA A 53 4.44 -3.09 4.25
C ALA A 53 4.88 -4.55 4.01
N GLY A 54 4.44 -5.50 4.83
CA GLY A 54 4.69 -6.93 4.64
C GLY A 54 4.17 -7.46 3.30
N VAL A 55 2.94 -7.12 2.94
CA VAL A 55 2.32 -7.50 1.66
C VAL A 55 3.05 -6.86 0.47
N ALA A 56 3.43 -5.58 0.58
CA ALA A 56 4.18 -4.87 -0.45
C ALA A 56 5.59 -5.43 -0.64
N MET A 57 6.33 -5.68 0.45
CA MET A 57 7.63 -6.33 0.42
C MET A 57 7.57 -7.72 -0.21
N SER A 58 6.58 -8.53 0.18
CA SER A 58 6.39 -9.87 -0.38
C SER A 58 6.16 -9.83 -1.89
N GLN A 59 5.30 -8.91 -2.36
CA GLN A 59 5.03 -8.73 -3.78
C GLN A 59 6.26 -8.24 -4.56
N HIS A 60 6.99 -7.27 -4.00
CA HIS A 60 8.20 -6.73 -4.62
C HIS A 60 9.28 -7.81 -4.73
N PHE A 61 9.47 -8.61 -3.69
CA PHE A 61 10.41 -9.73 -3.69
C PHE A 61 10.03 -10.81 -4.72
N ARG A 62 8.74 -11.08 -4.93
CA ARG A 62 8.30 -11.98 -6.02
C ARG A 62 8.68 -11.45 -7.40
N GLY A 63 8.69 -10.14 -7.60
CA GLY A 63 9.22 -9.53 -8.83
C GLY A 63 10.72 -9.80 -8.99
N TRP A 64 11.52 -9.57 -7.93
CA TRP A 64 12.95 -9.92 -7.93
C TRP A 64 13.20 -11.39 -8.24
N VAL A 65 12.42 -12.31 -7.65
CA VAL A 65 12.52 -13.74 -7.95
C VAL A 65 12.27 -14.03 -9.43
N LYS A 66 11.28 -13.39 -10.06
CA LYS A 66 11.02 -13.55 -11.51
C LYS A 66 12.16 -13.01 -12.37
N ILE A 67 12.77 -11.89 -11.97
CA ILE A 67 13.96 -11.33 -12.63
C ILE A 67 15.11 -12.34 -12.61
N HIS A 68 15.39 -12.95 -11.45
CA HIS A 68 16.45 -13.96 -11.32
C HIS A 68 16.18 -15.25 -12.11
N LYS A 69 14.91 -15.61 -12.33
CA LYS A 69 14.52 -16.78 -13.13
C LYS A 69 14.56 -16.53 -14.64
N GLY A 70 14.78 -15.30 -15.09
CA GLY A 70 14.70 -14.93 -16.51
C GLY A 70 13.27 -14.93 -17.08
N GLU A 71 12.24 -15.09 -16.23
CA GLU A 71 10.81 -15.10 -16.60
C GLU A 71 10.18 -13.70 -16.45
N PHE A 72 10.99 -12.66 -16.30
CA PHE A 72 10.50 -11.31 -16.08
C PHE A 72 10.05 -10.68 -17.40
N ALA A 73 8.74 -10.55 -17.54
CA ALA A 73 8.11 -9.79 -18.61
C ALA A 73 7.49 -8.53 -18.00
N TRP A 74 7.80 -7.38 -18.59
CA TRP A 74 7.09 -6.14 -18.28
C TRP A 74 5.64 -6.26 -18.72
N TYR A 75 4.72 -5.83 -17.86
CA TYR A 75 3.33 -5.65 -18.27
C TYR A 75 3.24 -4.45 -19.23
N ASP A 76 2.47 -4.57 -20.30
CA ASP A 76 2.13 -3.44 -21.20
C ASP A 76 0.66 -3.07 -20.96
N PRO A 77 0.34 -1.86 -20.45
CA PRO A 77 1.22 -0.72 -20.15
C PRO A 77 2.09 -0.86 -18.89
N ILE A 78 3.34 -0.37 -18.95
CA ILE A 78 4.35 -0.50 -17.88
C ILE A 78 3.91 0.02 -16.50
N TYR A 79 3.01 1.00 -16.45
CA TYR A 79 2.52 1.56 -15.19
C TYR A 79 1.53 0.66 -14.45
N TYR A 80 1.00 -0.38 -15.09
CA TYR A 80 0.22 -1.43 -14.44
C TYR A 80 1.08 -2.60 -13.94
N ASP A 81 2.40 -2.53 -14.12
CA ASP A 81 3.29 -3.58 -13.68
C ASP A 81 3.28 -3.73 -12.14
N ALA A 82 3.05 -4.95 -11.69
CA ALA A 82 2.92 -5.28 -10.27
C ALA A 82 4.22 -4.99 -9.48
N PHE A 83 5.38 -5.03 -10.13
CA PHE A 83 6.67 -4.74 -9.51
C PHE A 83 6.78 -3.24 -9.16
N ILE A 84 6.49 -2.36 -10.11
CA ILE A 84 6.49 -0.90 -9.90
C ILE A 84 5.42 -0.51 -8.88
N LEU A 85 4.22 -1.08 -9.02
CA LEU A 85 3.10 -0.73 -8.14
C LEU A 85 3.38 -1.12 -6.68
N SER A 86 3.98 -2.29 -6.45
CA SER A 86 4.37 -2.73 -5.09
C SER A 86 5.48 -1.87 -4.47
N PHE A 87 6.42 -1.39 -5.28
CA PHE A 87 7.46 -0.48 -4.83
C PHE A 87 6.84 0.84 -4.37
N LEU A 88 6.04 1.48 -5.22
CA LEU A 88 5.35 2.74 -4.87
C LEU A 88 4.42 2.59 -3.66
N ALA A 89 3.67 1.47 -3.59
CA ALA A 89 2.80 1.19 -2.45
C ALA A 89 3.57 1.11 -1.13
N LEU A 90 4.77 0.50 -1.13
CA LEU A 90 5.62 0.41 0.06
C LEU A 90 5.99 1.80 0.57
N PHE A 91 6.45 2.71 -0.31
CA PHE A 91 6.78 4.09 0.08
C PHE A 91 5.57 4.82 0.65
N ILE A 92 4.41 4.70 0.00
CA ILE A 92 3.18 5.36 0.42
C ILE A 92 2.72 4.85 1.80
N ILE A 93 2.77 3.54 2.05
CA ILE A 93 2.37 2.96 3.33
C ILE A 93 3.30 3.43 4.46
N ILE A 94 4.61 3.39 4.24
CA ILE A 94 5.60 3.83 5.24
C ILE A 94 5.45 5.34 5.52
N ALA A 95 5.28 6.16 4.49
CA ALA A 95 5.08 7.60 4.65
C ALA A 95 3.82 7.91 5.48
N GLN A 96 2.69 7.25 5.18
CA GLN A 96 1.46 7.42 5.97
C GLN A 96 1.63 6.98 7.42
N ALA A 97 2.31 5.85 7.65
CA ALA A 97 2.58 5.35 8.99
C ALA A 97 3.39 6.37 9.81
N TRP A 98 4.44 6.93 9.21
CA TRP A 98 5.26 7.97 9.83
C TRP A 98 4.44 9.22 10.14
N ILE A 99 3.64 9.71 9.19
CA ILE A 99 2.81 10.89 9.39
C ILE A 99 1.82 10.70 10.56
N ILE A 100 1.18 9.53 10.65
CA ILE A 100 0.23 9.24 11.74
C ILE A 100 0.95 9.10 13.09
N CYS A 101 2.08 8.38 13.14
CA CYS A 101 2.80 8.12 14.39
C CYS A 101 3.49 9.36 14.94
N LEU A 102 4.13 10.15 14.06
CA LEU A 102 4.86 11.37 14.41
C LEU A 102 3.95 12.58 14.63
N ARG A 103 2.64 12.46 14.36
CA ARG A 103 1.68 13.52 14.67
C ARG A 103 1.71 13.80 16.18
N ARG A 104 2.23 14.96 16.57
CA ARG A 104 2.21 15.43 17.96
C ARG A 104 0.79 15.87 18.30
N THR A 105 0.28 15.45 19.46
CA THR A 105 -0.93 16.03 20.03
C THR A 105 -0.60 17.49 20.36
N GLN A 106 -1.15 18.44 19.60
CA GLN A 106 -1.17 19.82 20.07
C GLN A 106 -2.21 19.87 21.19
N ASN A 107 -1.75 19.64 22.42
CA ASN A 107 -2.50 20.02 23.61
C ASN A 107 -2.52 21.56 23.60
N ALA A 108 -3.66 22.14 23.24
CA ALA A 108 -3.99 23.51 23.57
C ALA A 108 -4.21 23.62 25.09
#